data_AF-A0A538EZB0-F1
#
_entry.id   AF-A0A538EZB0-F1
#
_cell.length_a   1.000
_cell.length_b   1.000
_cell.length_c   1.000
_cell.angle_alpha   90.00
_cell.angle_beta   90.00
_cell.angle_gamma   90.00
#
_symmetry.space_group_name_H-M   'P 1'
#
loop_
_entity.id
_entity.type
_entity.pdbx_description
1 polymer ?
#
loop_
_entity_poly.entity_id
_entity_poly.type
_entity_poly.pdbx_seq_one_letter_code
_entity_poly.pdbx_strand_id
1 'polypeptide(L)'
;MDSGKRNEERSSALWGTGGNRGGETRSNALWGKGGRGFVTALVAALAVCVPLASSSSSQKPGAKAHRSGVFLVKRTYIAPALEKRAGKRPNSTMSVIIQSNSRFVLNHQVRTVLERSGIKKLKKLRLIDGVAATIPARHLADLAGIKGLTVTPDAPVHVSGYNSTQLWPYAAGVASDWNGANAPPTGANAPTIAVVDSGIQADRPDFAGRVLANVNLSTLTSAPGDERGHGTFVAGVAAGAAKGYAGAVPQANLVAIKVMNADGMAKTSDVITACQWILANKAQYNIRVANFSLHSANKGSFLNDPLDKAVEKLWFNGVVVIAAAGNYAVNGQRSGVLYAPGNDPFVITVGASDLNGNAGNATHTNAPFSAYGYTPDGFSKPDIAAPGRYLVGPVPASSTLAVQRADAIVAPGYIQLSGTSFAAPVVAGAAAQILAAHPNYTPDQVKGALMVSAKPAPAAAPGSLGVGEMQMGRAVLRLSPPNPNLGLDQFVANQSFNAQAWFNNAKVNPNWDAVSWSSAAWSGADFDAVAWSDVSWETVSWETVAWSDVSWADVAWSDVAWSDVSWEDAAEGDSNDAGGYDLTTDQLAAIMADPNIAPDPADVPADVPPPGG
;
A
#
# COMPACT_ATOMS: atom_id res chain seq x y z
N MET A 1 39.94 -23.60 60.99
CA MET A 1 39.68 -22.17 61.17
C MET A 1 39.32 -21.63 59.79
N ASP A 2 38.12 -21.82 59.25
CA ASP A 2 36.75 -21.54 59.72
C ASP A 2 36.22 -20.15 59.29
N SER A 3 35.01 -20.19 58.70
CA SER A 3 34.03 -19.14 58.37
C SER A 3 34.38 -18.08 57.29
N GLY A 4 33.51 -17.65 56.36
CA GLY A 4 32.08 -17.89 56.12
C GLY A 4 31.23 -16.60 56.17
N LYS A 5 30.21 -16.49 55.27
CA LYS A 5 29.04 -15.56 55.18
C LYS A 5 29.26 -14.32 54.28
N ARG A 6 28.51 -14.03 53.18
CA ARG A 6 27.04 -13.98 52.83
C ARG A 6 26.20 -13.08 53.73
N ASN A 7 25.55 -12.08 53.13
CA ASN A 7 24.30 -11.50 53.61
C ASN A 7 23.36 -11.18 52.43
N GLU A 8 22.19 -11.79 52.50
CA GLU A 8 20.93 -11.44 51.83
C GLU A 8 20.17 -10.47 52.75
N GLU A 9 19.29 -9.64 52.18
CA GLU A 9 18.18 -9.03 52.92
C GLU A 9 16.84 -9.47 52.32
N ARG A 10 16.05 -10.16 53.15
CA ARG A 10 14.59 -10.27 53.06
C ARG A 10 14.02 -9.81 54.41
N SER A 11 12.92 -9.08 54.38
CA SER A 11 12.05 -8.85 55.55
C SER A 11 10.58 -8.98 55.16
N SER A 12 10.07 -10.18 55.40
CA SER A 12 8.90 -10.58 56.20
C SER A 12 7.54 -9.88 56.07
N ALA A 13 6.55 -10.75 55.81
CA ALA A 13 5.10 -10.62 56.00
C ALA A 13 4.66 -10.53 57.46
N LEU A 14 3.37 -10.20 57.73
CA LEU A 14 2.60 -10.70 58.88
C LEU A 14 1.10 -10.30 58.89
N TRP A 15 0.23 -11.34 58.86
CA TRP A 15 -1.18 -11.53 59.35
C TRP A 15 -2.34 -10.67 58.80
N GLY A 16 -3.58 -11.18 58.62
CA GLY A 16 -4.17 -12.49 58.88
C GLY A 16 -5.71 -12.42 59.12
N THR A 17 -6.48 -13.16 58.31
CA THR A 17 -7.69 -13.97 58.61
C THR A 17 -8.97 -13.44 59.28
N GLY A 18 -10.11 -13.86 58.68
CA GLY A 18 -11.41 -14.12 59.32
C GLY A 18 -12.49 -13.05 59.01
N GLY A 19 -13.72 -13.32 58.59
CA GLY A 19 -14.51 -14.55 58.56
C GLY A 19 -15.96 -14.21 58.95
N ASN A 20 -16.89 -14.40 58.00
CA ASN A 20 -18.30 -14.76 58.21
C ASN A 20 -19.40 -13.67 58.43
N ARG A 21 -20.57 -14.00 57.87
CA ARG A 21 -21.96 -13.54 58.14
C ARG A 21 -22.46 -12.21 57.55
N GLY A 22 -23.21 -12.35 56.45
CA GLY A 22 -24.68 -12.37 56.52
C GLY A 22 -25.42 -11.04 56.34
N GLY A 23 -26.42 -11.07 55.45
CA GLY A 23 -27.57 -10.15 55.50
C GLY A 23 -27.83 -9.37 54.21
N GLU A 24 -28.72 -9.91 53.37
CA GLU A 24 -29.97 -9.28 52.88
C GLU A 24 -29.94 -7.81 52.37
N THR A 25 -30.68 -7.32 51.36
CA THR A 25 -31.67 -7.81 50.39
C THR A 25 -32.04 -6.62 49.46
N ARG A 26 -32.54 -6.94 48.26
CA ARG A 26 -33.64 -6.26 47.50
C ARG A 26 -33.41 -4.88 46.84
N SER A 27 -33.27 -4.96 45.51
CA SER A 27 -34.20 -4.52 44.44
C SER A 27 -35.26 -3.42 44.66
N ASN A 28 -35.54 -2.75 43.52
CA ASN A 28 -36.72 -1.96 43.09
C ASN A 28 -36.66 -0.46 43.42
N ALA A 29 -37.20 0.49 42.66
CA ALA A 29 -37.97 0.55 41.41
C ALA A 29 -37.97 2.05 41.01
N LEU A 30 -37.93 2.41 39.72
CA LEU A 30 -39.10 2.70 38.88
C LEU A 30 -40.09 3.74 39.46
N TRP A 31 -40.16 4.92 38.83
CA TRP A 31 -41.31 5.85 38.65
C TRP A 31 -40.79 6.95 37.68
N GLY A 32 -41.27 7.16 36.44
CA GLY A 32 -42.61 7.56 35.97
C GLY A 32 -42.76 9.09 36.06
N LYS A 33 -43.04 9.94 35.05
CA LYS A 33 -43.93 9.85 33.87
C LYS A 33 -43.71 11.03 32.89
N GLY A 34 -44.03 10.79 31.60
CA GLY A 34 -44.75 11.69 30.66
C GLY A 34 -43.88 12.63 29.80
N GLY A 35 -44.09 12.85 28.50
CA GLY A 35 -45.05 12.37 27.51
C GLY A 35 -45.13 13.35 26.31
N ARG A 36 -45.06 12.80 25.08
CA ARG A 36 -45.49 13.35 23.76
C ARG A 36 -44.74 14.56 23.13
N GLY A 37 -44.35 14.39 21.86
CA GLY A 37 -44.15 15.51 20.92
C GLY A 37 -43.19 15.22 19.77
N PHE A 38 -43.71 14.75 18.65
CA PHE A 38 -43.06 14.70 17.33
C PHE A 38 -42.74 16.14 16.85
N VAL A 39 -41.59 16.38 16.18
CA VAL A 39 -41.40 17.21 14.97
C VAL A 39 -39.90 17.53 14.72
N THR A 40 -39.51 17.24 13.48
CA THR A 40 -38.31 17.57 12.68
C THR A 40 -37.74 18.99 12.77
N ALA A 41 -36.41 19.09 12.66
CA ALA A 41 -35.53 20.13 12.04
C ALA A 41 -34.26 20.31 12.91
N LEU A 42 -33.05 20.68 12.49
CA LEU A 42 -32.33 20.90 11.24
C LEU A 42 -30.95 21.48 11.70
N VAL A 43 -29.84 21.05 11.07
CA VAL A 43 -28.54 21.76 10.97
C VAL A 43 -27.67 21.98 12.22
N ALA A 44 -26.44 21.42 12.15
CA ALA A 44 -25.21 22.16 12.46
C ALA A 44 -24.01 21.48 11.75
N ALA A 45 -23.68 21.95 10.54
CA ALA A 45 -22.36 21.80 9.93
C ALA A 45 -21.66 23.16 10.03
N LEU A 46 -20.64 23.23 10.89
CA LEU A 46 -19.81 24.41 11.12
C LEU A 46 -18.50 24.21 10.35
N ALA A 47 -18.41 24.83 9.17
CA ALA A 47 -17.15 25.07 8.49
C ALA A 47 -16.99 26.57 8.30
N VAL A 48 -16.00 27.11 8.99
CA VAL A 48 -15.58 28.51 9.03
C VAL A 48 -15.03 28.90 7.66
N CYS A 49 -15.55 29.98 7.08
CA CYS A 49 -14.87 30.76 6.05
C CYS A 49 -15.03 32.23 6.42
N VAL A 50 -13.92 32.82 6.88
CA VAL A 50 -13.73 34.26 7.03
C VAL A 50 -13.29 34.81 5.68
N PRO A 51 -13.98 35.81 5.09
CA PRO A 51 -13.36 36.72 4.14
C PRO A 51 -12.95 38.00 4.86
N LEU A 52 -11.65 38.30 4.81
CA LEU A 52 -11.05 39.59 5.14
C LEU A 52 -11.78 40.71 4.38
N ALA A 53 -12.45 41.60 5.12
CA ALA A 53 -13.02 42.83 4.59
C ALA A 53 -11.94 43.93 4.58
N SER A 54 -11.63 44.43 3.39
CA SER A 54 -10.90 45.68 3.19
C SER A 54 -11.70 46.88 3.69
N SER A 55 -11.01 47.79 4.37
CA SER A 55 -11.49 49.06 4.91
C SER A 55 -12.19 49.96 3.89
N SER A 56 -13.38 50.48 4.25
CA SER A 56 -13.83 51.80 3.78
C SER A 56 -14.67 52.48 4.86
N SER A 57 -14.26 53.70 5.19
CA SER A 57 -14.78 54.62 6.19
C SER A 57 -16.28 54.88 6.11
N SER A 58 -16.92 54.92 7.28
CA SER A 58 -18.31 55.26 7.53
C SER A 58 -18.57 56.77 7.40
N GLN A 59 -19.56 57.14 6.59
CA GLN A 59 -20.20 58.46 6.63
C GLN A 59 -21.73 58.28 6.77
N LYS A 60 -22.34 59.12 7.61
CA LYS A 60 -23.70 59.02 8.20
C LYS A 60 -24.87 59.06 7.18
N PRO A 61 -26.08 58.60 7.59
CA PRO A 61 -27.22 58.38 6.68
C PRO A 61 -28.11 59.62 6.53
N GLY A 62 -28.59 59.86 5.30
CA GLY A 62 -29.72 60.76 5.07
C GLY A 62 -29.80 61.26 3.63
N ALA A 63 -30.78 60.75 2.88
CA ALA A 63 -31.67 61.51 1.98
C ALA A 63 -32.36 60.57 0.98
N LYS A 64 -33.68 60.74 0.86
CA LYS A 64 -34.53 60.10 -0.14
C LYS A 64 -34.05 60.47 -1.55
N ALA A 65 -33.90 59.49 -2.44
CA ALA A 65 -33.66 59.75 -3.86
C ALA A 65 -34.60 58.91 -4.75
N HIS A 66 -35.18 59.63 -5.69
CA HIS A 66 -36.13 59.23 -6.72
C HIS A 66 -35.77 57.94 -7.48
N ARG A 67 -36.82 57.17 -7.81
CA ARG A 67 -36.80 56.17 -8.89
C ARG A 67 -36.35 56.82 -10.19
N SER A 68 -35.10 56.60 -10.57
CA SER A 68 -34.59 56.75 -11.93
C SER A 68 -33.86 55.46 -12.26
N GLY A 69 -34.50 54.59 -13.04
CA GLY A 69 -33.93 53.34 -13.50
C GLY A 69 -32.78 53.61 -14.47
N VAL A 70 -31.56 53.72 -13.93
CA VAL A 70 -30.34 53.53 -14.71
C VAL A 70 -30.05 52.04 -14.70
N PHE A 71 -30.37 51.34 -15.78
CA PHE A 71 -29.79 50.02 -16.04
C PHE A 71 -28.27 50.22 -16.13
N LEU A 72 -27.55 49.95 -15.04
CA LEU A 72 -26.10 49.80 -15.05
C LEU A 72 -25.77 48.72 -16.08
N VAL A 73 -25.28 49.13 -17.24
CA VAL A 73 -24.77 48.22 -18.26
C VAL A 73 -23.57 47.51 -17.64
N LYS A 74 -23.77 46.30 -17.12
CA LYS A 74 -22.67 45.46 -16.63
C LYS A 74 -21.70 45.24 -17.79
N ARG A 75 -20.51 45.84 -17.68
CA ARG A 75 -19.39 45.53 -18.58
C ARG A 75 -19.12 44.03 -18.51
N THR A 76 -18.69 43.47 -19.63
CA THR A 76 -18.28 42.07 -19.67
C THR A 76 -17.07 41.86 -18.78
N TYR A 77 -17.18 40.84 -17.94
CA TYR A 77 -16.10 40.41 -17.08
C TYR A 77 -15.31 39.34 -17.81
N ILE A 78 -14.00 39.54 -17.91
CA ILE A 78 -13.05 38.54 -18.40
C ILE A 78 -12.08 38.26 -17.27
N ALA A 79 -11.87 36.98 -16.97
CA ALA A 79 -10.91 36.60 -15.94
C ALA A 79 -9.50 37.12 -16.29
N PRO A 80 -8.79 37.79 -15.36
CA PRO A 80 -7.47 38.39 -15.64
C PRO A 80 -6.43 37.41 -16.20
N ALA A 81 -6.53 36.13 -15.85
CA ALA A 81 -5.68 35.07 -16.37
C ALA A 81 -5.84 34.86 -17.90
N LEU A 82 -7.05 35.04 -18.44
CA LEU A 82 -7.32 34.92 -19.87
C LEU A 82 -6.76 36.14 -20.62
N GLU A 83 -6.92 37.35 -20.07
CA GLU A 83 -6.39 38.58 -20.67
C GLU A 83 -4.86 38.56 -20.75
N LYS A 84 -4.19 38.15 -19.66
CA LYS A 84 -2.73 38.01 -19.60
C LYS A 84 -2.21 37.01 -20.64
N ARG A 85 -2.95 35.92 -20.88
CA ARG A 85 -2.60 34.88 -21.86
C ARG A 85 -2.84 35.34 -23.29
N ALA A 86 -3.96 36.03 -23.55
CA ALA A 86 -4.26 36.60 -24.86
C ALA A 86 -3.24 37.66 -25.28
N GLY A 87 -2.79 38.51 -24.35
CA GLY A 87 -1.75 39.52 -24.62
C GLY A 87 -0.38 38.93 -24.96
N LYS A 88 -0.03 37.77 -24.40
CA LYS A 88 1.26 37.10 -24.66
C LYS A 88 1.24 36.15 -25.86
N ARG A 89 0.12 35.49 -26.14
CA ARG A 89 0.02 34.42 -27.16
C ARG A 89 -1.34 34.44 -27.90
N PRO A 90 -1.57 35.41 -28.80
CA PRO A 90 -2.88 35.65 -29.43
C PRO A 90 -3.38 34.50 -30.33
N ASN A 91 -2.47 33.69 -30.88
CA ASN A 91 -2.83 32.55 -31.74
C ASN A 91 -3.00 31.23 -30.96
N SER A 92 -2.73 31.21 -29.65
CA SER A 92 -2.93 30.01 -28.84
C SER A 92 -4.40 29.76 -28.52
N THR A 93 -4.82 28.51 -28.46
CA THR A 93 -6.19 28.14 -28.04
C THR A 93 -6.31 28.14 -26.52
N MET A 94 -7.51 28.47 -26.03
CA MET A 94 -7.88 28.47 -24.62
C MET A 94 -9.30 27.97 -24.44
N SER A 95 -9.51 27.10 -23.45
CA SER A 95 -10.84 26.64 -23.05
C SER A 95 -11.46 27.66 -22.11
N VAL A 96 -12.67 28.11 -22.42
CA VAL A 96 -13.38 29.16 -21.69
C VAL A 96 -14.82 28.73 -21.41
N ILE A 97 -15.34 29.18 -20.28
CA ILE A 97 -16.76 29.17 -19.94
C ILE A 97 -17.29 30.59 -20.13
N ILE A 98 -18.30 30.74 -20.97
CA ILE A 98 -18.97 32.01 -21.27
C ILE A 98 -20.37 31.94 -20.69
N GLN A 99 -20.67 32.81 -19.72
CA GLN A 99 -21.98 32.93 -19.09
C GLN A 99 -22.62 34.26 -19.48
N SER A 100 -23.95 34.30 -19.50
CA SER A 100 -24.70 35.55 -19.63
C SER A 100 -26.05 35.45 -18.95
N ASN A 101 -26.51 36.56 -18.38
CA ASN A 101 -27.85 36.68 -17.82
C ASN A 101 -28.94 36.76 -18.91
N SER A 102 -28.56 36.74 -20.19
CA SER A 102 -29.48 36.75 -21.33
C SER A 102 -29.24 35.55 -22.25
N ARG A 103 -30.22 34.64 -22.27
CA ARG A 103 -30.23 33.49 -23.21
C ARG A 103 -30.21 33.92 -24.68
N PHE A 104 -30.71 35.12 -25.00
CA PHE A 104 -30.64 35.68 -26.34
C PHE A 104 -29.19 36.02 -26.74
N VAL A 105 -28.43 36.65 -25.83
CA VAL A 105 -27.03 37.03 -26.07
C VAL A 105 -26.16 35.79 -26.29
N LEU A 106 -26.35 34.73 -25.51
CA LEU A 106 -25.63 33.46 -25.67
C LEU A 106 -25.98 32.74 -26.98
N ASN A 107 -27.27 32.62 -27.30
CA ASN A 107 -27.70 31.83 -28.46
C ASN A 107 -27.50 32.55 -29.80
N HIS A 108 -27.34 33.88 -29.79
CA HIS A 108 -27.20 34.66 -31.01
C HIS A 108 -25.82 35.33 -31.11
N GLN A 109 -25.46 36.22 -30.17
CA GLN A 109 -24.24 37.04 -30.29
C GLN A 109 -22.97 36.23 -30.03
N VAL A 110 -22.93 35.48 -28.93
CA VAL A 110 -21.78 34.61 -28.59
C VAL A 110 -21.63 33.51 -29.64
N ARG A 111 -22.74 32.88 -30.03
CA ARG A 111 -22.75 31.85 -31.07
C ARG A 111 -22.21 32.37 -32.41
N THR A 112 -22.59 33.58 -32.82
CA THR A 112 -22.08 34.21 -34.05
C THR A 112 -20.56 34.43 -34.00
N VAL A 113 -20.02 34.89 -32.86
CA VAL A 113 -18.56 35.07 -32.68
C VAL A 113 -17.83 33.73 -32.76
N LEU A 114 -18.37 32.68 -32.13
CA LEU A 114 -17.77 31.35 -32.10
C LEU A 114 -17.83 30.65 -33.47
N GLU A 115 -18.95 30.78 -34.19
CA GLU A 115 -19.11 30.24 -35.54
C GLU A 115 -18.18 30.93 -36.56
N ARG A 116 -18.04 32.27 -36.47
CA ARG A 116 -17.06 33.04 -37.27
C ARG A 116 -15.61 32.65 -36.97
N SER A 117 -15.34 32.16 -35.77
CA SER A 117 -14.03 31.67 -35.33
C SER A 117 -13.77 30.21 -35.75
N GLY A 118 -14.68 29.58 -36.50
CA GLY A 118 -14.58 28.19 -36.95
C GLY A 118 -14.94 27.14 -35.89
N ILE A 119 -15.50 27.55 -34.75
CA ILE A 119 -15.75 26.68 -33.59
C ILE A 119 -17.18 26.14 -33.68
N LYS A 120 -17.31 24.86 -34.06
CA LYS A 120 -18.61 24.20 -34.26
C LYS A 120 -19.06 23.35 -33.07
N LYS A 121 -18.14 22.94 -32.20
CA LYS A 121 -18.43 22.12 -31.01
C LYS A 121 -18.49 23.00 -29.77
N LEU A 122 -19.67 23.07 -29.17
CA LEU A 122 -19.95 23.84 -27.95
C LEU A 122 -20.61 22.91 -26.93
N LYS A 123 -20.15 22.93 -25.68
CA LYS A 123 -20.82 22.25 -24.58
C LYS A 123 -21.78 23.22 -23.90
N LYS A 124 -23.08 22.92 -23.93
CA LYS A 124 -24.10 23.77 -23.29
C LYS A 124 -24.15 23.49 -21.79
N LEU A 125 -23.90 24.52 -20.97
CA LEU A 125 -23.95 24.46 -19.52
C LEU A 125 -25.26 25.07 -19.03
N ARG A 126 -26.35 24.30 -19.18
CA ARG A 126 -27.73 24.77 -18.93
C ARG A 126 -27.99 25.25 -17.50
N LEU A 127 -27.27 24.71 -16.52
CA LEU A 127 -27.45 25.06 -15.11
C LEU A 127 -27.05 26.51 -14.79
N ILE A 128 -26.07 27.04 -15.52
CA ILE A 128 -25.50 28.38 -15.29
C ILE A 128 -25.79 29.33 -16.46
N ASP A 129 -26.73 28.95 -17.35
CA ASP A 129 -26.98 29.65 -18.61
C ASP A 129 -25.65 30.03 -19.30
N GLY A 130 -24.82 29.03 -19.62
CA GLY A 130 -23.50 29.25 -20.19
C GLY A 130 -23.12 28.27 -21.29
N VAL A 131 -22.01 28.55 -21.97
CA VAL A 131 -21.39 27.69 -22.99
C VAL A 131 -19.91 27.51 -22.69
N ALA A 132 -19.42 26.27 -22.79
CA ALA A 132 -18.00 25.97 -22.77
C ALA A 132 -17.50 25.74 -24.20
N ALA A 133 -16.36 26.37 -24.52
CA ALA A 133 -15.77 26.35 -25.85
C ALA A 133 -14.25 26.53 -25.78
N THR A 134 -13.53 25.95 -26.74
CA THR A 134 -12.10 26.22 -26.94
C THR A 134 -11.94 27.26 -28.04
N ILE A 135 -11.48 28.46 -27.68
CA ILE A 135 -11.34 29.61 -28.58
C ILE A 135 -9.86 29.98 -28.79
N PRO A 136 -9.43 30.44 -29.98
CA PRO A 136 -8.16 31.15 -30.11
C PRO A 136 -8.17 32.44 -29.29
N ALA A 137 -7.09 32.72 -28.57
CA ALA A 137 -7.04 33.81 -27.58
C ALA A 137 -7.28 35.21 -28.17
N ARG A 138 -7.01 35.42 -29.46
CA ARG A 138 -7.35 36.66 -30.20
C ARG A 138 -8.85 36.99 -30.19
N HIS A 139 -9.73 35.97 -30.10
CA HIS A 139 -11.19 36.17 -30.09
C HIS A 139 -11.74 36.57 -28.72
N LEU A 140 -10.87 36.65 -27.70
CA LEU A 140 -11.24 37.17 -26.39
C LEU A 140 -11.66 38.65 -26.46
N ALA A 141 -11.05 39.43 -27.36
CA ALA A 141 -11.41 40.83 -27.61
C ALA A 141 -12.81 40.97 -28.23
N ASP A 142 -13.18 40.04 -29.12
CA ASP A 142 -14.52 40.00 -29.72
C ASP A 142 -15.60 39.73 -28.66
N LEU A 143 -15.30 38.83 -27.70
CA LEU A 143 -16.17 38.54 -26.56
C LEU A 143 -16.22 39.70 -25.56
N ALA A 144 -15.12 40.43 -25.35
CA ALA A 144 -15.07 41.62 -24.51
C ALA A 144 -16.02 42.73 -25.01
N GLY A 145 -16.22 42.82 -26.33
CA GLY A 145 -17.10 43.80 -26.97
C GLY A 145 -18.60 43.53 -26.80
N ILE A 146 -19.00 42.30 -26.47
CA ILE A 146 -20.38 41.95 -26.16
C ILE A 146 -20.67 42.39 -24.72
N LYS A 147 -21.81 43.02 -24.43
CA LYS A 147 -22.16 43.49 -23.07
C LYS A 147 -22.80 42.37 -22.24
N GLY A 148 -22.46 42.28 -20.95
CA GLY A 148 -23.10 41.39 -19.99
C GLY A 148 -22.69 39.91 -20.06
N LEU A 149 -21.45 39.65 -20.52
CA LEU A 149 -20.85 38.32 -20.42
C LEU A 149 -19.96 38.20 -19.18
N THR A 150 -19.84 36.97 -18.69
CA THR A 150 -18.79 36.55 -17.76
C THR A 150 -17.99 35.46 -18.46
N VAL A 151 -16.71 35.72 -18.73
CA VAL A 151 -15.81 34.78 -19.41
C VAL A 151 -14.73 34.33 -18.42
N THR A 152 -14.78 33.07 -18.03
CA THR A 152 -13.81 32.44 -17.12
C THR A 152 -13.09 31.31 -17.83
N PRO A 153 -11.88 30.93 -17.38
CA PRO A 153 -11.23 29.72 -17.90
C PRO A 153 -12.10 28.48 -17.60
N ASP A 154 -12.21 27.59 -18.59
CA ASP A 154 -12.67 26.21 -18.40
C ASP A 154 -11.43 25.40 -17.98
N ALA A 155 -11.05 25.56 -16.72
CA ALA A 155 -9.88 24.89 -16.16
C ALA A 155 -10.24 23.44 -15.81
N PRO A 156 -9.32 22.48 -16.04
CA PRO A 156 -9.51 21.13 -15.52
C PRO A 156 -9.69 21.18 -14.00
N VAL A 157 -10.66 20.41 -13.49
CA VAL A 157 -10.83 20.22 -12.05
C VAL A 157 -9.89 19.09 -11.65
N HIS A 158 -8.96 19.36 -10.74
CA HIS A 158 -7.99 18.36 -10.28
C HIS A 158 -8.55 17.58 -9.09
N VAL A 159 -8.41 16.26 -9.12
CA VAL A 159 -8.46 15.42 -7.92
C VAL A 159 -7.12 15.61 -7.20
N SER A 160 -7.11 15.77 -5.88
CA SER A 160 -5.86 15.75 -5.12
C SER A 160 -5.25 14.35 -5.21
N GLY A 161 -4.22 14.18 -6.04
CA GLY A 161 -3.49 12.92 -6.19
C GLY A 161 -2.57 12.64 -5.00
N TYR A 162 -2.10 11.40 -4.91
CA TYR A 162 -1.04 11.01 -3.97
C TYR A 162 0.31 11.61 -4.39
N ASN A 163 1.16 11.94 -3.42
CA ASN A 163 2.52 12.42 -3.66
C ASN A 163 3.48 11.97 -2.56
N SER A 164 4.77 11.95 -2.87
CA SER A 164 5.84 11.68 -1.90
C SER A 164 7.02 12.60 -2.13
N THR A 165 7.61 13.14 -1.06
CA THR A 165 8.84 13.93 -1.14
C THR A 165 10.09 13.05 -1.21
N GLN A 166 9.94 11.73 -1.02
CA GLN A 166 11.02 10.78 -1.08
C GLN A 166 11.32 10.38 -2.53
N LEU A 167 12.58 10.06 -2.83
CA LEU A 167 13.02 9.65 -4.16
C LEU A 167 12.56 8.24 -4.56
N TRP A 168 12.45 7.33 -3.58
CA TRP A 168 12.24 5.91 -3.84
C TRP A 168 10.96 5.56 -4.63
N PRO A 169 9.80 6.23 -4.47
CA PRO A 169 8.60 5.87 -5.23
C PRO A 169 8.76 6.12 -6.73
N TYR A 170 9.56 7.12 -7.07
CA TYR A 170 9.87 7.48 -8.46
C TYR A 170 10.93 6.54 -9.04
N ALA A 171 11.99 6.24 -8.29
CA ALA A 171 13.03 5.30 -8.71
C ALA A 171 12.48 3.87 -8.93
N ALA A 172 11.56 3.41 -8.07
CA ALA A 172 10.88 2.12 -8.20
C ALA A 172 9.77 2.12 -9.27
N GLY A 173 9.44 3.29 -9.82
CA GLY A 173 8.38 3.47 -10.82
C GLY A 173 6.98 3.15 -10.28
N VAL A 174 6.74 3.33 -8.98
CA VAL A 174 5.40 3.12 -8.38
C VAL A 174 4.54 4.37 -8.42
N ALA A 175 5.17 5.55 -8.37
CA ALA A 175 4.47 6.82 -8.40
C ALA A 175 3.68 7.07 -9.70
N SER A 176 4.09 6.45 -10.81
CA SER A 176 3.45 6.63 -12.12
C SER A 176 2.03 6.10 -12.22
N ASP A 177 1.65 5.16 -11.36
CA ASP A 177 0.32 4.54 -11.39
C ASP A 177 -0.49 4.85 -10.12
N TRP A 178 -0.12 5.88 -9.36
CA TRP A 178 -0.97 6.39 -8.29
C TRP A 178 -2.24 7.05 -8.83
N ASN A 179 -2.20 7.59 -10.04
CA ASN A 179 -3.33 8.30 -10.63
C ASN A 179 -3.51 7.90 -12.10
N GLY A 180 -4.61 8.35 -12.70
CA GLY A 180 -4.90 8.10 -14.10
C GLY A 180 -5.43 6.70 -14.40
N ALA A 181 -5.26 6.26 -15.65
CA ALA A 181 -5.91 5.05 -16.18
C ALA A 181 -5.40 3.73 -15.57
N ASN A 182 -4.17 3.75 -15.05
CA ASN A 182 -3.55 2.58 -14.40
C ASN A 182 -3.76 2.59 -12.89
N ALA A 183 -4.44 3.60 -12.32
CA ALA A 183 -4.64 3.67 -10.88
C ALA A 183 -5.36 2.43 -10.38
N PRO A 184 -4.89 1.82 -9.28
CA PRO A 184 -5.56 0.66 -8.70
C PRO A 184 -6.98 1.03 -8.26
N PRO A 185 -7.92 0.07 -8.27
CA PRO A 185 -9.24 0.29 -7.73
C PRO A 185 -9.17 0.59 -6.23
N THR A 186 -10.16 1.32 -5.73
CA THR A 186 -10.31 1.64 -4.31
C THR A 186 -11.41 0.81 -3.66
N GLY A 187 -11.46 0.79 -2.32
CA GLY A 187 -12.52 0.12 -1.56
C GLY A 187 -12.46 -1.40 -1.67
N ALA A 188 -13.60 -2.07 -1.61
CA ALA A 188 -13.68 -3.54 -1.49
C ALA A 188 -13.04 -4.32 -2.65
N ASN A 189 -12.88 -3.69 -3.82
CA ASN A 189 -12.27 -4.33 -5.00
C ASN A 189 -10.74 -4.17 -5.05
N ALA A 190 -10.16 -3.35 -4.18
CA ALA A 190 -8.71 -3.20 -4.10
C ALA A 190 -8.09 -4.52 -3.58
N PRO A 191 -7.05 -5.07 -4.23
CA PRO A 191 -6.28 -6.17 -3.68
C PRO A 191 -5.75 -5.81 -2.30
N THR A 192 -5.95 -6.71 -1.33
CA THR A 192 -5.54 -6.48 0.06
C THR A 192 -4.18 -7.08 0.32
N ILE A 193 -3.33 -6.32 1.01
CA ILE A 193 -2.00 -6.74 1.47
C ILE A 193 -2.11 -7.15 2.95
N ALA A 194 -1.84 -8.42 3.26
CA ALA A 194 -1.65 -8.88 4.63
C ALA A 194 -0.22 -8.56 5.08
N VAL A 195 -0.09 -7.78 6.16
CA VAL A 195 1.19 -7.43 6.78
C VAL A 195 1.36 -8.33 8.01
N VAL A 196 2.25 -9.33 7.90
CA VAL A 196 2.56 -10.28 8.97
C VAL A 196 3.78 -9.76 9.73
N ASP A 197 3.55 -9.09 10.86
CA ASP A 197 4.56 -8.24 11.49
C ASP A 197 4.24 -7.96 12.98
N SER A 198 4.66 -6.84 13.55
CA SER A 198 4.41 -6.41 14.93
C SER A 198 3.03 -5.78 15.18
N GLY A 199 2.24 -5.64 14.12
CA GLY A 199 0.92 -4.99 14.12
C GLY A 199 0.89 -3.72 13.28
N ILE A 200 -0.26 -3.07 13.21
CA ILE A 200 -0.42 -1.76 12.57
C ILE A 200 -1.17 -0.84 13.52
N GLN A 201 -0.70 0.40 13.68
CA GLN A 201 -1.48 1.49 14.26
C GLN A 201 -2.57 1.92 13.26
N ALA A 202 -3.72 1.25 13.31
CA ALA A 202 -4.78 1.36 12.29
C ALA A 202 -5.54 2.71 12.28
N ASP A 203 -5.52 3.46 13.38
CA ASP A 203 -6.23 4.74 13.52
C ASP A 203 -5.48 5.93 12.88
N ARG A 204 -4.31 5.68 12.28
CA ARG A 204 -3.53 6.71 11.60
C ARG A 204 -4.22 7.26 10.36
N PRO A 205 -4.13 8.57 10.12
CA PRO A 205 -4.59 9.19 8.87
C PRO A 205 -3.96 8.57 7.61
N ASP A 206 -2.74 8.04 7.73
CA ASP A 206 -2.02 7.31 6.68
C ASP A 206 -2.87 6.22 6.01
N PHE A 207 -3.72 5.53 6.79
CA PHE A 207 -4.48 4.38 6.32
C PHE A 207 -5.95 4.69 6.06
N ALA A 208 -6.49 5.81 6.57
CA ALA A 208 -7.85 6.29 6.28
C ALA A 208 -8.96 5.20 6.37
N GLY A 209 -8.85 4.26 7.31
CA GLY A 209 -9.79 3.15 7.48
C GLY A 209 -9.62 1.96 6.52
N ARG A 210 -8.54 1.92 5.73
CA ARG A 210 -8.21 0.82 4.81
C ARG A 210 -7.59 -0.42 5.49
N VAL A 211 -7.36 -0.37 6.80
CA VAL A 211 -7.01 -1.56 7.59
C VAL A 211 -8.32 -2.33 7.89
N LEU A 212 -8.60 -3.36 7.09
CA LEU A 212 -9.88 -4.08 7.11
C LEU A 212 -10.02 -5.04 8.30
N ALA A 213 -8.90 -5.55 8.80
CA ALA A 213 -8.83 -6.40 9.97
C ALA A 213 -7.52 -6.15 10.73
N ASN A 214 -7.59 -6.29 12.05
CA ASN A 214 -6.45 -6.22 12.94
C ASN A 214 -6.51 -7.41 13.90
N VAL A 215 -5.60 -8.37 13.71
CA VAL A 215 -5.61 -9.65 14.41
C VAL A 215 -4.29 -9.83 15.13
N ASN A 216 -4.36 -10.09 16.43
CA ASN A 216 -3.20 -10.47 17.22
C ASN A 216 -3.15 -12.00 17.36
N LEU A 217 -2.12 -12.60 16.77
CA LEU A 217 -1.81 -14.03 16.83
C LEU A 217 -0.51 -14.29 17.62
N SER A 218 0.11 -13.25 18.18
CA SER A 218 1.30 -13.40 19.00
C SER A 218 0.98 -14.09 20.32
N THR A 219 1.77 -15.10 20.68
CA THR A 219 1.74 -15.73 22.00
C THR A 219 2.72 -15.07 22.98
N LEU A 220 3.51 -14.10 22.51
CA LEU A 220 4.50 -13.35 23.29
C LEU A 220 3.95 -12.03 23.83
N THR A 221 2.81 -11.55 23.33
CA THR A 221 2.13 -10.35 23.81
C THR A 221 0.64 -10.41 23.53
N SER A 222 -0.18 -9.82 24.41
CA SER A 222 -1.62 -9.63 24.20
C SER A 222 -2.00 -8.18 23.91
N ALA A 223 -1.03 -7.25 23.90
CA ALA A 223 -1.32 -5.84 23.72
C ALA A 223 -1.80 -5.52 22.29
N PRO A 224 -2.78 -4.61 22.16
CA PRO A 224 -3.34 -4.25 20.86
C PRO A 224 -2.43 -3.29 20.09
N GLY A 225 -2.66 -3.19 18.78
CA GLY A 225 -1.95 -2.24 17.93
C GLY A 225 -0.52 -2.66 17.63
N ASP A 226 0.39 -1.70 17.56
CA ASP A 226 1.80 -1.93 17.22
C ASP A 226 2.72 -1.31 18.28
N GLU A 227 3.17 -2.16 19.21
CA GLU A 227 4.07 -1.77 20.30
C GLU A 227 5.51 -1.58 19.82
N ARG A 228 5.90 -2.30 18.76
CA ARG A 228 7.26 -2.27 18.24
C ARG A 228 7.46 -1.10 17.29
N GLY A 229 6.49 -0.84 16.41
CA GLY A 229 6.49 0.25 15.42
C GLY A 229 6.92 -0.19 14.00
N HIS A 230 7.54 -1.36 13.88
CA HIS A 230 8.04 -1.91 12.62
C HIS A 230 6.90 -2.19 11.63
N GLY A 231 5.84 -2.88 12.06
CA GLY A 231 4.72 -3.22 11.18
C GLY A 231 3.93 -2.02 10.67
N THR A 232 3.79 -0.96 11.48
CA THR A 232 3.20 0.31 11.03
C THR A 232 4.04 0.95 9.93
N PHE A 233 5.37 0.92 10.07
CA PHE A 233 6.28 1.43 9.05
C PHE A 233 6.17 0.62 7.76
N VAL A 234 6.23 -0.72 7.86
CA VAL A 234 6.08 -1.65 6.73
C VAL A 234 4.76 -1.41 5.98
N ALA A 235 3.65 -1.28 6.72
CA ALA A 235 2.33 -0.97 6.15
C ALA A 235 2.29 0.41 5.47
N GLY A 236 2.98 1.40 6.03
CA GLY A 236 3.12 2.73 5.44
C GLY A 236 3.89 2.71 4.11
N VAL A 237 5.01 2.00 4.04
CA VAL A 237 5.76 1.83 2.79
C VAL A 237 4.93 1.07 1.74
N ALA A 238 4.17 0.05 2.15
CA ALA A 238 3.33 -0.70 1.23
C ALA A 238 2.17 0.15 0.69
N ALA A 239 1.39 0.79 1.57
CA ALA A 239 0.11 1.39 1.19
C ALA A 239 -0.28 2.67 1.96
N GLY A 240 0.68 3.40 2.54
CA GLY A 240 0.44 4.69 3.18
C GLY A 240 -0.07 5.74 2.18
N ALA A 241 -1.04 6.56 2.60
CA ALA A 241 -1.67 7.60 1.78
C ALA A 241 -1.35 9.03 2.23
N ALA A 242 -0.48 9.19 3.23
CA ALA A 242 -0.14 10.49 3.75
C ALA A 242 0.54 11.36 2.68
N LYS A 243 0.12 12.63 2.59
CA LYS A 243 0.73 13.61 1.70
C LYS A 243 2.22 13.74 2.03
N GLY A 244 3.08 13.64 1.02
CA GLY A 244 4.53 13.68 1.17
C GLY A 244 5.17 12.34 1.55
N TYR A 245 4.37 11.34 1.94
CA TYR A 245 4.84 10.02 2.38
C TYR A 245 4.00 8.89 1.78
N ALA A 246 3.46 9.08 0.57
CA ALA A 246 2.71 8.03 -0.11
C ALA A 246 3.58 6.78 -0.31
N GLY A 247 3.03 5.63 0.06
CA GLY A 247 3.62 4.31 -0.11
C GLY A 247 3.50 3.80 -1.55
N ALA A 248 3.83 2.52 -1.76
CA ALA A 248 3.91 1.96 -3.09
C ALA A 248 2.55 1.90 -3.78
N VAL A 249 1.49 1.53 -3.05
CA VAL A 249 0.11 1.49 -3.52
C VAL A 249 -0.86 2.15 -2.52
N PRO A 250 -0.92 3.50 -2.49
CA PRO A 250 -1.65 4.29 -1.49
C PRO A 250 -3.16 4.01 -1.39
N GLN A 251 -3.74 3.32 -2.38
CA GLN A 251 -5.15 2.95 -2.45
C GLN A 251 -5.46 1.55 -1.89
N ALA A 252 -4.44 0.69 -1.73
CA ALA A 252 -4.66 -0.71 -1.39
C ALA A 252 -5.25 -0.85 0.01
N ASN A 253 -5.98 -1.94 0.22
CA ASN A 253 -6.42 -2.33 1.55
C ASN A 253 -5.30 -3.07 2.28
N LEU A 254 -5.36 -3.04 3.61
CA LEU A 254 -4.42 -3.71 4.49
C LEU A 254 -5.16 -4.64 5.44
N VAL A 255 -4.51 -5.73 5.83
CA VAL A 255 -4.86 -6.51 7.02
C VAL A 255 -3.63 -6.58 7.91
N ALA A 256 -3.79 -6.18 9.17
CA ALA A 256 -2.74 -6.24 10.17
C ALA A 256 -2.76 -7.61 10.85
N ILE A 257 -1.67 -8.37 10.75
CA ILE A 257 -1.51 -9.65 11.42
C ILE A 257 -0.30 -9.55 12.34
N LYS A 258 -0.58 -9.29 13.62
CA LYS A 258 0.45 -9.16 14.65
C LYS A 258 0.90 -10.54 15.11
N VAL A 259 2.19 -10.81 14.93
CA VAL A 259 2.88 -12.03 15.39
C VAL A 259 4.03 -11.70 16.33
N MET A 260 4.53 -10.45 16.32
CA MET A 260 5.66 -10.01 17.15
C MET A 260 5.26 -9.24 18.41
N ASN A 261 6.12 -9.31 19.43
CA ASN A 261 6.06 -8.48 20.62
C ASN A 261 6.77 -7.11 20.43
N ALA A 262 6.89 -6.34 21.51
CA ALA A 262 7.52 -5.02 21.51
C ALA A 262 9.03 -5.03 21.22
N ASP A 263 9.69 -6.19 21.28
CA ASP A 263 11.11 -6.39 21.01
C ASP A 263 11.38 -6.89 19.58
N GLY A 264 10.34 -7.01 18.73
CA GLY A 264 10.48 -7.55 17.38
C GLY A 264 10.61 -9.08 17.32
N MET A 265 10.32 -9.78 18.42
CA MET A 265 10.33 -11.24 18.49
C MET A 265 8.97 -11.83 18.18
N ALA A 266 8.94 -12.87 17.34
CA ALA A 266 7.79 -13.76 17.14
C ALA A 266 8.20 -15.21 17.38
N LYS A 267 7.24 -16.11 17.64
CA LYS A 267 7.49 -17.55 17.47
C LYS A 267 7.19 -17.95 16.05
N THR A 268 7.96 -18.88 15.49
CA THR A 268 7.67 -19.43 14.15
C THR A 268 6.26 -20.03 14.07
N SER A 269 5.76 -20.63 15.16
CA SER A 269 4.37 -21.12 15.27
C SER A 269 3.32 -20.04 15.04
N ASP A 270 3.58 -18.81 15.51
CA ASP A 270 2.64 -17.69 15.43
C ASP A 270 2.62 -17.15 14.00
N VAL A 271 3.78 -17.15 13.32
CA VAL A 271 3.89 -16.83 11.88
C VAL A 271 3.20 -17.88 11.00
N ILE A 272 3.31 -19.17 11.34
CA ILE A 272 2.56 -20.22 10.64
C ILE A 272 1.05 -20.07 10.88
N THR A 273 0.64 -19.71 12.10
CA THR A 273 -0.77 -19.42 12.42
C THR A 273 -1.29 -18.21 11.63
N ALA A 274 -0.44 -17.21 11.38
CA ALA A 274 -0.76 -16.11 10.47
C ALA A 274 -1.02 -16.60 9.03
N CYS A 275 -0.22 -17.53 8.52
CA CYS A 275 -0.47 -18.14 7.20
C CYS A 275 -1.82 -18.87 7.16
N GLN A 276 -2.15 -19.62 8.21
CA GLN A 276 -3.46 -20.29 8.33
C GLN A 276 -4.62 -19.28 8.33
N TRP A 277 -4.49 -18.20 9.11
CA TRP A 277 -5.49 -17.16 9.18
C TRP A 277 -5.69 -16.46 7.83
N ILE A 278 -4.59 -16.13 7.11
CA ILE A 278 -4.65 -15.55 5.77
C ILE A 278 -5.44 -16.46 4.85
N LEU A 279 -5.12 -17.76 4.80
CA LEU A 279 -5.78 -18.70 3.91
C LEU A 279 -7.30 -18.80 4.18
N ALA A 280 -7.67 -18.86 5.47
CA ALA A 280 -9.07 -18.91 5.88
C ALA A 280 -9.86 -17.63 5.56
N ASN A 281 -9.20 -16.47 5.55
CA ASN A 281 -9.86 -15.18 5.42
C ASN A 281 -9.59 -14.47 4.08
N LYS A 282 -8.80 -15.06 3.17
CA LYS A 282 -8.40 -14.42 1.90
C LYS A 282 -9.59 -14.00 1.05
N ALA A 283 -10.65 -14.80 1.02
CA ALA A 283 -11.86 -14.50 0.25
C ALA A 283 -12.65 -13.35 0.89
N GLN A 284 -12.77 -13.35 2.22
CA GLN A 284 -13.51 -12.33 2.96
C GLN A 284 -12.90 -10.93 2.81
N TYR A 285 -11.57 -10.84 2.88
CA TYR A 285 -10.86 -9.56 2.83
C TYR A 285 -10.17 -9.30 1.49
N ASN A 286 -10.40 -10.11 0.45
CA ASN A 286 -9.69 -10.04 -0.82
C ASN A 286 -8.15 -10.00 -0.64
N ILE A 287 -7.61 -10.84 0.24
CA ILE A 287 -6.16 -10.93 0.49
C ILE A 287 -5.52 -11.57 -0.72
N ARG A 288 -4.68 -10.80 -1.40
CA ARG A 288 -4.00 -11.23 -2.63
C ARG A 288 -2.49 -11.23 -2.49
N VAL A 289 -1.96 -10.48 -1.52
CA VAL A 289 -0.53 -10.37 -1.23
C VAL A 289 -0.31 -10.55 0.26
N ALA A 290 0.74 -11.27 0.66
CA ALA A 290 1.20 -11.39 2.04
C ALA A 290 2.67 -10.97 2.12
N ASN A 291 2.98 -9.99 2.97
CA ASN A 291 4.31 -9.47 3.17
C ASN A 291 4.88 -9.95 4.51
N PHE A 292 6.05 -10.59 4.45
CA PHE A 292 6.81 -11.09 5.58
C PHE A 292 8.13 -10.32 5.67
N SER A 293 8.13 -9.28 6.49
CA SER A 293 9.31 -8.45 6.79
C SER A 293 10.04 -9.00 8.02
N LEU A 294 10.33 -10.30 8.00
CA LEU A 294 10.89 -11.09 9.09
C LEU A 294 11.60 -12.33 8.56
N HIS A 295 12.42 -12.95 9.42
CA HIS A 295 12.98 -14.28 9.16
C HIS A 295 12.99 -15.17 10.41
N SER A 296 13.09 -16.48 10.21
CA SER A 296 13.33 -17.46 11.28
C SER A 296 14.76 -17.34 11.83
N ALA A 297 15.00 -17.69 13.10
CA ALA A 297 16.33 -17.65 13.68
C ALA A 297 17.23 -18.81 13.24
N ASN A 298 16.65 -19.89 12.71
CA ASN A 298 17.37 -21.12 12.39
C ASN A 298 17.52 -21.27 10.88
N LYS A 299 18.76 -21.51 10.45
CA LYS A 299 19.06 -21.86 9.06
C LYS A 299 18.40 -23.19 8.72
N GLY A 300 17.63 -23.22 7.63
CA GLY A 300 16.86 -24.39 7.22
C GLY A 300 16.86 -24.60 5.71
N SER A 301 16.69 -25.85 5.30
CA SER A 301 16.33 -26.18 3.92
C SER A 301 14.83 -25.99 3.76
N PHE A 302 14.41 -25.34 2.66
CA PHE A 302 12.99 -25.11 2.38
C PHE A 302 12.18 -26.41 2.27
N LEU A 303 12.83 -27.53 1.94
CA LEU A 303 12.21 -28.86 1.88
C LEU A 303 11.67 -29.32 3.24
N ASN A 304 12.27 -28.85 4.34
CA ASN A 304 11.99 -29.34 5.68
C ASN A 304 11.41 -28.26 6.59
N ASP A 305 11.74 -26.99 6.36
CA ASP A 305 11.31 -25.89 7.20
C ASP A 305 9.78 -25.72 7.19
N PRO A 306 9.14 -25.65 8.37
CA PRO A 306 7.69 -25.56 8.48
C PRO A 306 7.12 -24.21 8.00
N LEU A 307 7.90 -23.13 8.10
CA LEU A 307 7.48 -21.79 7.69
C LEU A 307 7.54 -21.68 6.17
N ASP A 308 8.59 -22.22 5.54
CA ASP A 308 8.67 -22.35 4.07
C ASP A 308 7.46 -23.11 3.53
N LYS A 309 7.15 -24.29 4.09
CA LYS A 309 5.94 -25.04 3.76
C LYS A 309 4.64 -24.26 3.98
N ALA A 310 4.58 -23.39 4.97
CA ALA A 310 3.39 -22.58 5.24
C ALA A 310 3.22 -21.46 4.19
N VAL A 311 4.30 -20.81 3.77
CA VAL A 311 4.24 -19.77 2.74
C VAL A 311 4.03 -20.36 1.34
N GLU A 312 4.56 -21.55 1.05
CA GLU A 312 4.23 -22.32 -0.15
C GLU A 312 2.72 -22.58 -0.25
N LYS A 313 2.07 -22.94 0.86
CA LYS A 313 0.60 -23.12 0.88
C LYS A 313 -0.13 -21.84 0.50
N LEU A 314 0.34 -20.67 0.92
CA LEU A 314 -0.23 -19.39 0.49
C LEU A 314 -0.02 -19.17 -1.01
N TRP A 315 1.21 -19.39 -1.48
CA TRP A 315 1.61 -19.28 -2.89
C TRP A 315 0.71 -20.10 -3.80
N PHE A 316 0.61 -21.41 -3.55
CA PHE A 316 -0.22 -22.32 -4.35
C PHE A 316 -1.73 -22.08 -4.20
N ASN A 317 -2.14 -21.25 -3.24
CA ASN A 317 -3.52 -20.83 -3.05
C ASN A 317 -3.83 -19.44 -3.62
N GLY A 318 -2.94 -18.90 -4.47
CA GLY A 318 -3.17 -17.66 -5.20
C GLY A 318 -2.86 -16.39 -4.40
N VAL A 319 -2.18 -16.51 -3.25
CA VAL A 319 -1.66 -15.37 -2.49
C VAL A 319 -0.20 -15.18 -2.84
N VAL A 320 0.16 -14.01 -3.35
CA VAL A 320 1.56 -13.66 -3.64
C VAL A 320 2.29 -13.44 -2.33
N VAL A 321 3.34 -14.23 -2.08
CA VAL A 321 4.16 -14.09 -0.89
C VAL A 321 5.42 -13.29 -1.21
N ILE A 322 5.64 -12.23 -0.44
CA ILE A 322 6.84 -11.40 -0.47
C ILE A 322 7.59 -11.57 0.85
N ALA A 323 8.88 -11.90 0.77
CA ALA A 323 9.75 -12.08 1.92
C ALA A 323 10.97 -11.16 1.85
N ALA A 324 11.39 -10.62 2.99
CA ALA A 324 12.68 -9.95 3.12
C ALA A 324 13.84 -10.94 2.94
N ALA A 325 14.95 -10.50 2.33
CA ALA A 325 16.14 -11.37 2.17
C ALA A 325 16.93 -11.56 3.47
N GLY A 326 16.92 -10.56 4.35
CA GLY A 326 17.70 -10.54 5.59
C GLY A 326 18.69 -9.38 5.67
N ASN A 327 19.01 -8.91 6.88
CA ASN A 327 19.98 -7.82 7.12
C ASN A 327 21.31 -8.24 7.76
N TYR A 328 21.71 -9.49 7.61
CA TYR A 328 22.90 -10.06 8.24
C TYR A 328 24.11 -10.14 7.29
N ALA A 329 24.08 -9.47 6.13
CA ALA A 329 25.25 -9.40 5.26
C ALA A 329 26.29 -8.42 5.80
N VAL A 330 27.54 -8.71 5.45
CA VAL A 330 28.65 -7.77 5.58
C VAL A 330 28.88 -7.12 4.22
N ASN A 331 29.14 -5.81 4.19
CA ASN A 331 29.29 -5.07 2.95
C ASN A 331 30.28 -5.75 1.98
N GLY A 332 29.84 -5.96 0.74
CA GLY A 332 30.63 -6.60 -0.31
C GLY A 332 30.84 -8.10 -0.14
N GLN A 333 30.24 -8.77 0.85
CA GLN A 333 30.35 -10.21 1.10
C GLN A 333 29.03 -10.92 0.83
N ARG A 334 29.11 -12.10 0.21
CA ARG A 334 27.95 -12.98 -0.01
C ARG A 334 27.64 -13.73 1.28
N SER A 335 26.56 -13.37 1.95
CA SER A 335 26.07 -14.06 3.16
C SER A 335 25.27 -15.33 2.86
N GLY A 336 24.73 -15.42 1.65
CA GLY A 336 23.61 -16.31 1.34
C GLY A 336 22.29 -15.75 1.88
N VAL A 337 21.19 -16.39 1.48
CA VAL A 337 19.85 -16.16 2.05
C VAL A 337 19.42 -17.44 2.74
N LEU A 338 19.62 -17.48 4.06
CA LEU A 338 19.75 -18.75 4.79
C LEU A 338 18.52 -19.15 5.60
N TYR A 339 17.56 -18.24 5.75
CA TYR A 339 16.46 -18.37 6.71
C TYR A 339 15.10 -18.25 6.01
N ALA A 340 14.12 -18.97 6.54
CA ALA A 340 12.72 -18.89 6.13
C ALA A 340 12.11 -17.54 6.50
N PRO A 341 11.18 -16.99 5.70
CA PRO A 341 10.71 -17.50 4.41
C PRO A 341 11.56 -17.04 3.20
N GLY A 342 12.65 -16.29 3.41
CA GLY A 342 13.43 -15.68 2.34
C GLY A 342 14.25 -16.67 1.50
N ASN A 343 14.61 -17.83 2.06
CA ASN A 343 15.29 -18.94 1.39
C ASN A 343 14.37 -19.76 0.47
N ASP A 344 13.04 -19.64 0.57
CA ASP A 344 12.10 -20.42 -0.23
C ASP A 344 12.17 -20.03 -1.72
N PRO A 345 12.33 -21.00 -2.65
CA PRO A 345 12.50 -20.71 -4.07
C PRO A 345 11.21 -20.24 -4.76
N PHE A 346 10.02 -20.59 -4.26
CA PHE A 346 8.75 -20.22 -4.88
C PHE A 346 8.43 -18.75 -4.65
N VAL A 347 8.56 -18.30 -3.40
CA VAL A 347 8.19 -16.94 -3.00
C VAL A 347 9.08 -15.87 -3.64
N ILE A 348 8.67 -14.60 -3.54
CA ILE A 348 9.48 -13.47 -3.99
C ILE A 348 10.32 -12.97 -2.82
N THR A 349 11.62 -13.20 -2.90
CA THR A 349 12.60 -12.71 -1.92
C THR A 349 13.17 -11.38 -2.39
N VAL A 350 13.14 -10.38 -1.51
CA VAL A 350 13.47 -8.99 -1.85
C VAL A 350 14.73 -8.53 -1.12
N GLY A 351 15.75 -8.15 -1.90
CA GLY A 351 16.93 -7.45 -1.40
C GLY A 351 16.72 -5.94 -1.31
N ALA A 352 17.58 -5.27 -0.55
CA ALA A 352 17.57 -3.82 -0.42
C ALA A 352 18.63 -3.18 -1.32
N SER A 353 18.21 -2.25 -2.17
CA SER A 353 19.11 -1.35 -2.88
C SER A 353 19.30 -0.04 -2.13
N ASP A 354 20.47 0.56 -2.37
CA ASP A 354 20.82 1.93 -2.02
C ASP A 354 20.79 2.77 -3.30
N LEU A 355 19.94 3.80 -3.31
CA LEU A 355 19.79 4.72 -4.43
C LEU A 355 20.99 5.66 -4.58
N ASN A 356 21.84 5.79 -3.55
CA ASN A 356 22.96 6.73 -3.50
C ASN A 356 22.54 8.17 -3.87
N GLY A 357 21.31 8.57 -3.53
CA GLY A 357 20.75 9.88 -3.84
C GLY A 357 20.62 10.15 -5.34
N ASN A 358 20.37 9.13 -6.16
CA ASN A 358 20.19 9.27 -7.60
C ASN A 358 18.87 8.63 -8.04
N ALA A 359 18.23 9.21 -9.06
CA ALA A 359 17.03 8.62 -9.66
C ALA A 359 17.37 7.50 -10.66
N GLY A 360 18.58 7.56 -11.23
CA GLY A 360 19.06 6.62 -12.23
C GLY A 360 19.84 5.46 -11.61
N ASN A 361 19.49 4.25 -12.02
CA ASN A 361 20.08 2.97 -11.60
C ASN A 361 21.59 2.78 -11.86
N ALA A 362 22.24 3.68 -12.59
CA ALA A 362 23.66 3.56 -12.94
C ALA A 362 24.59 3.57 -11.70
N THR A 363 24.22 4.35 -10.68
CA THR A 363 25.00 4.52 -9.44
C THR A 363 24.39 3.78 -8.26
N HIS A 364 23.24 3.11 -8.43
CA HIS A 364 22.62 2.37 -7.34
C HIS A 364 23.46 1.14 -6.99
N THR A 365 23.56 0.85 -5.70
CA THR A 365 24.30 -0.29 -5.16
C THR A 365 23.38 -1.18 -4.32
N ASN A 366 23.85 -2.36 -3.89
CA ASN A 366 23.17 -3.06 -2.82
C ASN A 366 23.41 -2.37 -1.49
N ALA A 367 22.41 -2.42 -0.61
CA ALA A 367 22.59 -1.98 0.76
C ALA A 367 23.64 -2.88 1.45
N PRO A 368 24.50 -2.32 2.32
CA PRO A 368 25.61 -3.05 2.95
C PRO A 368 25.18 -4.29 3.74
N PHE A 369 23.99 -4.23 4.34
CA PHE A 369 23.41 -5.25 5.20
C PHE A 369 22.58 -6.30 4.43
N SER A 370 22.20 -6.02 3.17
CA SER A 370 21.25 -6.86 2.43
C SER A 370 21.84 -8.23 2.15
N ALA A 371 21.20 -9.28 2.65
CA ALA A 371 21.55 -10.66 2.37
C ALA A 371 21.40 -11.01 0.89
N TYR A 372 22.40 -11.72 0.35
CA TYR A 372 22.40 -12.21 -1.02
C TYR A 372 23.38 -13.36 -1.21
N GLY A 373 23.17 -14.13 -2.28
CA GLY A 373 24.00 -15.26 -2.65
C GLY A 373 23.14 -16.49 -2.89
N TYR A 374 23.51 -17.61 -2.29
CA TYR A 374 22.78 -18.86 -2.43
C TYR A 374 22.09 -19.26 -1.13
N THR A 375 20.92 -19.89 -1.27
CA THR A 375 20.23 -20.58 -0.17
C THR A 375 21.00 -21.86 0.21
N PRO A 376 20.66 -22.50 1.34
CA PRO A 376 21.27 -23.79 1.71
C PRO A 376 21.12 -24.86 0.63
N ASP A 377 20.06 -24.77 -0.17
CA ASP A 377 19.70 -25.69 -1.25
C ASP A 377 20.24 -25.27 -2.62
N GLY A 378 21.01 -24.18 -2.69
CA GLY A 378 21.72 -23.76 -3.91
C GLY A 378 20.93 -22.84 -4.85
N PHE A 379 19.77 -22.33 -4.44
CA PHE A 379 19.02 -21.33 -5.21
C PHE A 379 19.65 -19.94 -5.07
N SER A 380 19.76 -19.20 -6.17
CA SER A 380 20.23 -17.81 -6.11
C SER A 380 19.14 -16.91 -5.55
N LYS A 381 19.47 -16.11 -4.53
CA LYS A 381 18.56 -15.14 -3.89
C LYS A 381 19.32 -13.85 -3.53
N PRO A 382 18.66 -12.69 -3.44
CA PRO A 382 17.22 -12.46 -3.65
C PRO A 382 16.79 -12.64 -5.12
N ASP A 383 15.48 -12.73 -5.38
CA ASP A 383 14.97 -12.78 -6.76
C ASP A 383 15.10 -11.41 -7.43
N ILE A 384 14.79 -10.35 -6.68
CA ILE A 384 14.72 -8.96 -7.12
C ILE A 384 15.10 -8.04 -5.95
N ALA A 385 15.41 -6.78 -6.23
CA ALA A 385 15.58 -5.76 -5.20
C ALA A 385 14.63 -4.58 -5.35
N ALA A 386 14.43 -3.86 -4.26
CA ALA A 386 13.77 -2.57 -4.23
C ALA A 386 14.53 -1.62 -3.30
N PRO A 387 14.28 -0.29 -3.37
CA PRO A 387 14.89 0.66 -2.46
C PRO A 387 14.58 0.28 -1.02
N GLY A 388 15.63 0.17 -0.19
CA GLY A 388 15.48 -0.27 1.21
C GLY A 388 16.36 0.48 2.19
N ARG A 389 17.01 1.57 1.76
CA ARG A 389 17.86 2.41 2.62
C ARG A 389 17.29 3.82 2.71
N TYR A 390 17.24 4.36 3.92
CA TYR A 390 16.80 5.72 4.22
C TYR A 390 15.37 6.04 3.75
N LEU A 391 14.47 5.08 3.93
CA LEU A 391 13.04 5.29 3.72
C LEU A 391 12.45 5.98 4.95
N VAL A 392 11.50 6.89 4.72
CA VAL A 392 10.71 7.54 5.76
C VAL A 392 9.31 6.94 5.77
N GLY A 393 8.85 6.53 6.95
CA GLY A 393 7.56 5.88 7.13
C GLY A 393 6.90 6.21 8.47
N PRO A 394 5.59 5.96 8.60
CA PRO A 394 4.86 6.20 9.83
C PRO A 394 5.31 5.26 10.95
N VAL A 395 5.42 5.78 12.16
CA VAL A 395 5.71 5.00 13.37
C VAL A 395 4.82 5.46 14.53
N PRO A 396 4.32 4.55 15.40
CA PRO A 396 3.61 4.96 16.60
C PRO A 396 4.57 5.67 17.56
N ALA A 397 4.17 6.85 18.05
CA ALA A 397 5.04 7.72 18.84
C ALA A 397 5.55 7.08 20.14
N SER A 398 4.78 6.15 20.72
CA SER A 398 5.13 5.42 21.94
C SER A 398 5.74 4.04 21.69
N SER A 399 6.00 3.68 20.43
CA SER A 399 6.55 2.37 20.11
C SER A 399 8.01 2.24 20.53
N THR A 400 8.45 1.01 20.81
CA THR A 400 9.83 0.71 21.20
C THR A 400 10.83 1.25 20.18
N LEU A 401 10.57 1.09 18.88
CA LEU A 401 11.45 1.55 17.82
C LEU A 401 11.57 3.08 17.79
N ALA A 402 10.47 3.81 17.98
CA ALA A 402 10.50 5.27 18.06
C ALA A 402 11.31 5.78 19.26
N VAL A 403 11.29 5.04 20.38
CA VAL A 403 12.07 5.37 21.58
C VAL A 403 13.55 5.04 21.40
N GLN A 404 13.87 3.85 20.86
CA GLN A 404 15.24 3.39 20.66
C GLN A 404 15.98 4.19 19.58
N ARG A 405 15.25 4.68 18.58
CA ARG A 405 15.78 5.42 17.42
C ARG A 405 15.22 6.85 17.36
N ALA A 406 15.19 7.52 18.51
CA ALA A 406 14.69 8.89 18.63
C ALA A 406 15.47 9.88 17.72
N ASP A 407 16.74 9.59 17.43
CA ASP A 407 17.60 10.34 16.52
C ASP A 407 17.19 10.20 15.04
N ALA A 408 16.46 9.13 14.70
CA ALA A 408 15.96 8.87 13.36
C ALA A 408 14.56 9.44 13.10
N ILE A 409 13.93 10.07 14.10
CA ILE A 409 12.62 10.73 13.96
C ILE A 409 12.79 12.00 13.12
N VAL A 410 12.19 12.01 11.93
CA VAL A 410 12.28 13.14 10.98
C VAL A 410 11.10 14.10 11.09
N ALA A 411 9.96 13.63 11.59
CA ALA A 411 8.77 14.43 11.86
C ALA A 411 7.89 13.73 12.91
N PRO A 412 6.92 14.43 13.54
CA PRO A 412 6.01 13.79 14.49
C PRO A 412 5.31 12.56 13.89
N GLY A 413 5.60 11.38 14.46
CA GLY A 413 5.04 10.10 14.02
C GLY A 413 5.65 9.55 12.72
N TYR A 414 6.80 10.06 12.28
CA TYR A 414 7.55 9.53 11.13
C TYR A 414 9.02 9.35 11.48
N ILE A 415 9.57 8.23 11.04
CA ILE A 415 10.95 7.82 11.31
C ILE A 415 11.64 7.47 9.99
N GLN A 416 12.95 7.63 9.92
CA GLN A 416 13.78 7.16 8.82
C GLN A 416 14.44 5.83 9.20
N LEU A 417 14.28 4.79 8.37
CA LEU A 417 14.86 3.47 8.62
C LEU A 417 15.40 2.83 7.34
N SER A 418 16.25 1.82 7.54
CA SER A 418 16.87 1.00 6.51
C SER A 418 16.66 -0.50 6.82
N GLY A 419 16.47 -1.32 5.80
CA GLY A 419 16.28 -2.77 5.96
C GLY A 419 15.63 -3.42 4.73
N THR A 420 15.90 -4.71 4.54
CA THR A 420 15.14 -5.54 3.59
C THR A 420 13.66 -5.62 3.95
N SER A 421 13.30 -5.46 5.23
CA SER A 421 11.91 -5.28 5.68
C SER A 421 11.19 -4.09 5.07
N PHE A 422 11.92 -3.09 4.57
CA PHE A 422 11.34 -1.89 3.97
C PHE A 422 11.43 -1.93 2.44
N ALA A 423 12.33 -2.73 1.87
CA ALA A 423 12.32 -3.04 0.45
C ALA A 423 11.17 -4.01 0.08
N ALA A 424 10.93 -5.04 0.90
CA ALA A 424 9.85 -6.01 0.71
C ALA A 424 8.45 -5.36 0.50
N PRO A 425 7.98 -4.42 1.34
CA PRO A 425 6.67 -3.78 1.17
C PRO A 425 6.56 -2.92 -0.09
N VAL A 426 7.68 -2.42 -0.65
CA VAL A 426 7.68 -1.75 -1.97
C VAL A 426 7.24 -2.74 -3.06
N VAL A 427 7.78 -3.96 -3.02
CA VAL A 427 7.42 -5.04 -3.95
C VAL A 427 6.03 -5.60 -3.65
N ALA A 428 5.62 -5.68 -2.39
CA ALA A 428 4.25 -6.07 -2.03
C ALA A 428 3.21 -5.11 -2.59
N GLY A 429 3.48 -3.80 -2.54
CA GLY A 429 2.62 -2.80 -3.15
C GLY A 429 2.56 -2.93 -4.67
N ALA A 430 3.70 -3.13 -5.32
CA ALA A 430 3.74 -3.38 -6.76
C ALA A 430 3.01 -4.68 -7.17
N ALA A 431 3.10 -5.74 -6.37
CA ALA A 431 2.36 -6.98 -6.60
C ALA A 431 0.85 -6.75 -6.50
N ALA A 432 0.38 -5.99 -5.50
CA ALA A 432 -1.03 -5.63 -5.39
C ALA A 432 -1.50 -4.79 -6.58
N GLN A 433 -0.65 -3.87 -7.07
CA GLN A 433 -0.92 -3.08 -8.26
C GLN A 433 -1.03 -3.94 -9.54
N ILE A 434 -0.13 -4.92 -9.72
CA ILE A 434 -0.20 -5.87 -10.82
C ILE A 434 -1.50 -6.67 -10.75
N LEU A 435 -1.90 -7.13 -9.56
CA LEU A 435 -3.14 -7.89 -9.36
C LEU A 435 -4.40 -7.03 -9.50
N ALA A 436 -4.30 -5.72 -9.31
CA ALA A 436 -5.37 -4.79 -9.63
C ALA A 436 -5.59 -4.69 -11.16
N ALA A 437 -4.50 -4.59 -11.93
CA ALA A 437 -4.55 -4.52 -13.39
C ALA A 437 -4.83 -5.88 -14.04
N HIS A 438 -4.34 -6.97 -13.43
CA HIS A 438 -4.44 -8.34 -13.91
C HIS A 438 -5.00 -9.27 -12.83
N PRO A 439 -6.32 -9.20 -12.52
CA PRO A 439 -6.91 -9.93 -11.40
C PRO A 439 -6.73 -11.45 -11.43
N ASN A 440 -6.58 -12.01 -12.65
CA ASN A 440 -6.44 -13.45 -12.91
C ASN A 440 -4.99 -13.95 -12.90
N TYR A 441 -4.00 -13.08 -12.65
CA TYR A 441 -2.61 -13.53 -12.57
C TYR A 441 -2.38 -14.44 -11.38
N THR A 442 -1.63 -15.52 -11.64
CA THR A 442 -1.10 -16.39 -10.60
C THR A 442 0.10 -15.73 -9.91
N PRO A 443 0.50 -16.19 -8.71
CA PRO A 443 1.72 -15.70 -8.07
C PRO A 443 2.98 -15.85 -8.91
N ASP A 444 3.10 -16.94 -9.66
CA ASP A 444 4.19 -17.16 -10.61
C ASP A 444 4.23 -16.08 -11.71
N GLN A 445 3.08 -15.71 -12.25
CA GLN A 445 2.96 -14.66 -13.27
C GLN A 445 3.30 -13.28 -12.69
N VAL A 446 2.91 -12.99 -11.44
CA VAL A 446 3.30 -11.76 -10.75
C VAL A 446 4.82 -11.72 -10.55
N LYS A 447 5.42 -12.81 -10.06
CA LYS A 447 6.88 -12.96 -9.92
C LYS A 447 7.60 -12.74 -11.24
N GLY A 448 7.13 -13.40 -12.31
CA GLY A 448 7.68 -13.24 -13.64
C GLY A 448 7.56 -11.82 -14.19
N ALA A 449 6.43 -11.15 -13.99
CA ALA A 449 6.20 -9.78 -14.42
C ALA A 449 7.18 -8.80 -13.77
N LEU A 450 7.40 -8.96 -12.46
CA LEU A 450 8.36 -8.16 -11.68
C LEU A 450 9.79 -8.44 -12.15
N MET A 451 10.21 -9.71 -12.19
CA MET A 451 11.58 -10.10 -12.53
C MET A 451 11.98 -9.70 -13.95
N VAL A 452 11.14 -9.93 -14.95
CA VAL A 452 11.44 -9.60 -16.36
C VAL A 452 11.43 -8.09 -16.63
N SER A 453 10.87 -7.30 -15.71
CA SER A 453 10.74 -5.86 -15.84
C SER A 453 11.78 -5.08 -15.03
N ALA A 454 12.54 -5.79 -14.19
CA ALA A 454 13.61 -5.21 -13.39
C ALA A 454 14.66 -4.50 -14.27
N LYS A 455 15.27 -3.46 -13.69
CA LYS A 455 16.39 -2.73 -14.29
C LYS A 455 17.70 -3.18 -13.61
N PRO A 456 18.77 -3.47 -14.36
CA PRO A 456 20.06 -3.78 -13.77
C PRO A 456 20.64 -2.55 -13.06
N ALA A 457 21.39 -2.72 -11.99
CA ALA A 457 22.18 -1.65 -11.38
C ALA A 457 23.69 -1.99 -11.54
N PRO A 458 24.38 -1.42 -12.54
CA PRO A 458 25.75 -1.83 -12.88
C PRO A 458 26.79 -1.61 -11.77
N ALA A 459 26.53 -0.69 -10.83
CA ALA A 459 27.41 -0.43 -9.70
C ALA A 459 27.21 -1.42 -8.53
N ALA A 460 26.11 -2.18 -8.50
CA ALA A 460 25.85 -3.17 -7.45
C ALA A 460 26.73 -4.42 -7.60
N ALA A 461 26.97 -5.12 -6.49
CA ALA A 461 27.70 -6.37 -6.53
C ALA A 461 26.96 -7.42 -7.41
N PRO A 462 27.66 -8.23 -8.22
CA PRO A 462 27.00 -9.22 -9.08
C PRO A 462 26.12 -10.20 -8.30
N GLY A 463 24.83 -10.20 -8.64
CA GLY A 463 23.79 -11.03 -8.02
C GLY A 463 23.20 -10.49 -6.71
N SER A 464 23.70 -9.36 -6.18
CA SER A 464 23.22 -8.83 -4.89
C SER A 464 21.82 -8.22 -4.95
N LEU A 465 21.37 -7.84 -6.15
CA LEU A 465 20.02 -7.33 -6.40
C LEU A 465 19.14 -8.36 -7.13
N GLY A 466 19.53 -9.63 -7.14
CA GLY A 466 18.87 -10.65 -7.94
C GLY A 466 18.95 -10.31 -9.43
N VAL A 467 17.80 -10.29 -10.12
CA VAL A 467 17.72 -9.88 -11.52
C VAL A 467 17.76 -8.37 -11.74
N GLY A 468 17.74 -7.57 -10.67
CA GLY A 468 17.82 -6.11 -10.71
C GLY A 468 16.84 -5.41 -9.78
N GLU A 469 16.75 -4.09 -9.91
CA GLU A 469 15.80 -3.25 -9.18
C GLU A 469 14.43 -3.27 -9.86
N MET A 470 13.38 -3.42 -9.05
CA MET A 470 12.00 -3.44 -9.51
C MET A 470 11.63 -2.16 -10.26
N GLN A 471 10.79 -2.29 -11.29
CA GLN A 471 10.19 -1.18 -12.04
C GLN A 471 8.71 -1.44 -12.26
N MET A 472 7.86 -0.85 -11.42
CA MET A 472 6.43 -1.19 -11.39
C MET A 472 5.70 -0.77 -12.67
N GLY A 473 5.90 0.46 -13.17
CA GLY A 473 5.29 0.92 -14.43
C GLY A 473 5.57 0.03 -15.65
N ARG A 474 6.68 -0.73 -15.65
CA ARG A 474 6.97 -1.75 -16.69
C ARG A 474 6.31 -3.10 -16.38
N ALA A 475 6.30 -3.50 -15.12
CA ALA A 475 5.76 -4.77 -14.66
C ALA A 475 4.23 -4.84 -14.85
N VAL A 476 3.51 -3.76 -14.52
CA VAL A 476 2.04 -3.68 -14.66
C VAL A 476 1.57 -3.79 -16.11
N LEU A 477 2.42 -3.45 -17.09
CA LEU A 477 2.09 -3.53 -18.52
C LEU A 477 2.42 -4.89 -19.15
N ARG A 478 2.96 -5.85 -18.39
CA ARG A 478 3.30 -7.19 -18.91
C ARG A 478 2.04 -8.05 -19.06
N LEU A 479 1.63 -8.30 -20.30
CA LEU A 479 0.46 -9.13 -20.65
C LEU A 479 0.73 -10.65 -20.65
N SER A 480 1.99 -11.06 -20.74
CA SER A 480 2.38 -12.48 -20.79
C SER A 480 3.69 -12.70 -20.03
N PRO A 481 3.68 -12.53 -18.71
CA PRO A 481 4.87 -12.75 -17.91
C PRO A 481 5.29 -14.23 -17.92
N PRO A 482 6.61 -14.52 -17.87
CA PRO A 482 7.09 -15.89 -17.74
C PRO A 482 6.70 -16.47 -16.38
N ASN A 483 6.84 -17.78 -16.20
CA ASN A 483 6.80 -18.42 -14.89
C ASN A 483 8.25 -18.79 -14.48
N PRO A 484 8.88 -18.03 -13.55
CA PRO A 484 10.25 -18.31 -13.10
C PRO A 484 10.38 -19.63 -12.32
N ASN A 485 9.27 -20.15 -11.79
CA ASN A 485 9.23 -21.34 -10.96
C ASN A 485 9.11 -22.64 -11.77
N LEU A 486 8.90 -22.58 -13.11
CA LEU A 486 8.85 -23.77 -13.98
C LEU A 486 10.13 -24.61 -13.93
N GLY A 487 11.27 -23.99 -13.61
CA GLY A 487 12.55 -24.65 -13.52
C GLY A 487 12.84 -25.26 -12.15
N LEU A 488 11.95 -25.17 -11.16
CA LEU A 488 12.22 -25.67 -9.81
C LEU A 488 12.11 -27.21 -9.73
N ASP A 489 11.29 -27.81 -10.58
CA ASP A 489 11.03 -29.26 -10.60
C ASP A 489 12.31 -30.10 -10.79
N GLN A 490 13.33 -29.55 -11.46
CA GLN A 490 14.61 -30.23 -11.69
C GLN A 490 15.56 -30.19 -10.47
N PHE A 491 15.31 -29.31 -9.50
CA PHE A 491 16.14 -29.12 -8.31
C PHE A 491 15.56 -29.80 -7.06
N VAL A 492 14.33 -30.33 -7.13
CA VAL A 492 13.77 -31.25 -6.14
C VAL A 492 14.35 -32.64 -6.41
N ALA A 493 15.53 -32.92 -5.86
CA ALA A 493 16.19 -34.21 -6.04
C ALA A 493 15.29 -35.37 -5.58
N ASN A 494 15.06 -36.34 -6.47
CA ASN A 494 14.27 -37.56 -6.29
C ASN A 494 12.74 -37.47 -6.24
N GLN A 495 12.13 -36.34 -6.58
CA GLN A 495 10.70 -36.31 -6.88
C GLN A 495 10.46 -35.42 -8.09
N SER A 496 9.80 -35.96 -9.13
CA SER A 496 9.12 -35.10 -10.09
C SER A 496 8.12 -34.25 -9.30
N PHE A 497 8.41 -32.97 -9.10
CA PHE A 497 7.47 -32.06 -8.47
C PHE A 497 6.28 -31.90 -9.40
N ASN A 498 5.27 -32.72 -9.17
CA ASN A 498 4.02 -32.62 -9.87
C ASN A 498 3.12 -31.77 -8.98
N ALA A 499 2.96 -30.49 -9.31
CA ALA A 499 2.14 -29.57 -8.53
C ALA A 499 0.72 -30.12 -8.27
N GLN A 500 0.15 -30.87 -9.22
CA GLN A 500 -1.14 -31.53 -9.05
C GLN A 500 -1.05 -32.74 -8.11
N ALA A 501 0.00 -33.56 -8.20
CA ALA A 501 0.21 -34.70 -7.30
C ALA A 501 0.66 -34.26 -5.90
N TRP A 502 1.35 -33.13 -5.77
CA TRP A 502 1.71 -32.50 -4.50
C TRP A 502 0.47 -31.89 -3.85
N PHE A 503 -0.35 -31.17 -4.62
CA PHE A 503 -1.67 -30.68 -4.19
C PHE A 503 -2.63 -31.83 -3.84
N ASN A 504 -2.61 -32.93 -4.59
CA ASN A 504 -3.39 -34.12 -4.29
C ASN A 504 -2.82 -34.87 -3.07
N ASN A 505 -1.50 -35.05 -2.94
CA ASN A 505 -0.86 -35.65 -1.77
C ASN A 505 -1.09 -34.81 -0.51
N ALA A 506 -1.07 -33.48 -0.63
CA ALA A 506 -1.48 -32.54 0.40
C ALA A 506 -2.96 -32.67 0.79
N LYS A 507 -3.82 -33.19 -0.10
CA LYS A 507 -5.25 -33.46 0.17
C LYS A 507 -5.55 -34.83 0.77
N VAL A 508 -4.66 -35.81 0.64
CA VAL A 508 -4.83 -37.18 1.18
C VAL A 508 -3.84 -37.54 2.29
N ASN A 509 -2.97 -36.61 2.68
CA ASN A 509 -2.06 -36.80 3.81
C ASN A 509 -2.81 -36.50 5.12
N PRO A 510 -2.96 -37.46 6.05
CA PRO A 510 -3.70 -37.26 7.30
C PRO A 510 -3.08 -36.22 8.25
N ASN A 511 -1.80 -35.83 8.07
CA ASN A 511 -1.20 -34.67 8.75
C ASN A 511 -1.55 -33.31 8.10
N TRP A 512 -2.29 -33.34 7.00
CA TRP A 512 -2.81 -32.18 6.27
C TRP A 512 -4.35 -32.08 6.29
N ASP A 513 -5.06 -33.08 6.85
CA ASP A 513 -6.52 -33.27 6.75
C ASP A 513 -7.40 -32.33 7.61
N ALA A 514 -6.85 -31.25 8.18
CA ALA A 514 -7.64 -30.27 8.95
C ALA A 514 -8.22 -29.12 8.10
N VAL A 515 -8.20 -29.19 6.77
CA VAL A 515 -8.81 -28.15 5.92
C VAL A 515 -9.73 -28.79 4.88
N SER A 516 -11.02 -28.87 5.20
CA SER A 516 -12.03 -29.34 4.25
C SER A 516 -12.18 -28.34 3.10
N TRP A 517 -11.86 -28.79 1.89
CA TRP A 517 -12.05 -28.06 0.64
C TRP A 517 -13.49 -28.23 0.16
N SER A 518 -14.36 -27.27 0.47
CA SER A 518 -15.57 -27.09 -0.32
C SER A 518 -15.53 -25.72 -0.97
N SER A 519 -15.09 -25.67 -2.22
CA SER A 519 -15.64 -24.66 -3.12
C SER A 519 -15.67 -25.17 -4.55
N ALA A 520 -16.91 -25.12 -5.06
CA ALA A 520 -17.25 -24.61 -6.37
C ALA A 520 -16.60 -25.30 -7.57
N ALA A 521 -17.43 -26.11 -8.20
CA ALA A 521 -17.40 -26.37 -9.62
C ALA A 521 -17.05 -25.09 -10.42
N TRP A 522 -15.99 -25.19 -11.21
CA TRP A 522 -15.82 -24.37 -12.40
C TRP A 522 -15.98 -25.30 -13.59
N SER A 523 -17.24 -25.48 -13.99
CA SER A 523 -17.56 -25.92 -15.34
C SER A 523 -17.26 -24.77 -16.30
N GLY A 524 -16.47 -25.04 -17.34
CA GLY A 524 -16.45 -24.21 -18.55
C GLY A 524 -15.12 -23.56 -18.86
N ALA A 525 -14.16 -24.38 -19.32
CA ALA A 525 -13.26 -23.99 -20.40
C ALA A 525 -12.77 -25.26 -21.09
N ASP A 526 -13.35 -25.51 -22.26
CA ASP A 526 -12.85 -26.48 -23.23
C ASP A 526 -11.36 -26.27 -23.49
N PHE A 527 -10.57 -27.33 -23.28
CA PHE A 527 -9.36 -27.56 -24.03
C PHE A 527 -9.44 -28.97 -24.60
N ASP A 528 -10.17 -29.09 -25.71
CA ASP A 528 -9.94 -30.17 -26.66
C ASP A 528 -8.47 -30.18 -27.09
N ALA A 529 -7.97 -31.39 -27.29
CA ALA A 529 -6.63 -31.78 -27.72
C ALA A 529 -5.56 -31.80 -26.62
N VAL A 530 -5.44 -32.93 -25.91
CA VAL A 530 -4.34 -33.91 -26.12
C VAL A 530 -4.80 -35.28 -25.55
N ALA A 531 -4.60 -36.34 -26.35
CA ALA A 531 -5.04 -37.70 -26.07
C ALA A 531 -4.38 -38.31 -24.82
N TRP A 532 -5.21 -38.88 -23.93
CA TRP A 532 -4.80 -39.81 -22.89
C TRP A 532 -4.93 -41.24 -23.43
N SER A 533 -3.84 -41.99 -23.45
CA SER A 533 -3.92 -43.45 -23.37
C SER A 533 -2.87 -43.95 -22.40
N ASP A 534 -3.35 -44.74 -21.45
CA ASP A 534 -2.64 -45.69 -20.59
C ASP A 534 -2.33 -45.22 -19.16
N VAL A 535 -3.31 -45.31 -18.26
CA VAL A 535 -3.18 -46.04 -16.97
C VAL A 535 -4.57 -46.55 -16.52
N SER A 536 -4.67 -47.85 -16.25
CA SER A 536 -5.86 -48.55 -15.76
C SER A 536 -6.06 -48.43 -14.24
N TRP A 537 -7.34 -48.33 -13.84
CA TRP A 537 -7.83 -48.25 -12.47
C TRP A 537 -8.25 -49.62 -11.91
N GLU A 538 -7.60 -50.09 -10.84
CA GLU A 538 -8.11 -51.10 -9.90
C GLU A 538 -7.42 -50.79 -8.55
N THR A 539 -8.04 -50.47 -7.41
CA THR A 539 -9.34 -50.81 -6.81
C THR A 539 -9.66 -49.82 -5.66
N VAL A 540 -10.84 -49.20 -5.63
CA VAL A 540 -11.44 -48.63 -4.39
C VAL A 540 -12.94 -48.87 -4.41
N SER A 541 -13.46 -49.56 -3.39
CA SER A 541 -14.90 -49.67 -3.11
C SER A 541 -15.28 -48.69 -1.99
N TRP A 542 -16.27 -47.85 -2.27
CA TRP A 542 -16.87 -46.87 -1.35
C TRP A 542 -18.14 -47.44 -0.75
N GLU A 543 -18.21 -47.68 0.56
CA GLU A 543 -19.51 -47.73 1.25
C GLU A 543 -19.44 -47.14 2.67
N THR A 544 -20.20 -46.04 2.82
CA THR A 544 -20.85 -45.55 4.04
C THR A 544 -20.00 -44.86 5.13
N VAL A 545 -20.29 -43.58 5.42
CA VAL A 545 -21.08 -43.15 6.59
C VAL A 545 -21.22 -41.61 6.62
N ALA A 546 -22.33 -41.20 7.24
CA ALA A 546 -23.01 -39.92 7.24
C ALA A 546 -22.24 -38.71 7.80
N TRP A 547 -22.58 -37.56 7.23
CA TRP A 547 -22.19 -36.23 7.67
C TRP A 547 -23.14 -35.74 8.77
N SER A 548 -22.65 -35.61 10.00
CA SER A 548 -23.26 -34.67 10.96
C SER A 548 -22.37 -34.18 12.10
N ASP A 549 -21.22 -34.77 12.42
CA ASP A 549 -20.51 -34.35 13.64
C ASP A 549 -18.99 -34.42 13.50
N VAL A 550 -18.32 -33.26 13.33
CA VAL A 550 -16.92 -33.11 13.77
C VAL A 550 -16.70 -31.72 14.35
N SER A 551 -16.40 -31.70 15.64
CA SER A 551 -15.95 -30.52 16.39
C SER A 551 -14.44 -30.35 16.28
N TRP A 552 -13.99 -29.10 16.17
CA TRP A 552 -12.59 -28.67 15.98
C TRP A 552 -11.70 -28.80 17.24
N ALA A 553 -11.92 -29.82 18.07
CA ALA A 553 -11.20 -30.01 19.33
C ALA A 553 -10.01 -30.99 19.26
N ASP A 554 -9.84 -31.73 18.17
CA ASP A 554 -8.91 -32.88 18.15
C ASP A 554 -7.58 -32.66 17.39
N VAL A 555 -7.18 -31.41 17.10
CA VAL A 555 -5.84 -31.16 16.54
C VAL A 555 -4.81 -31.04 17.66
N ALA A 556 -4.18 -32.17 18.00
CA ALA A 556 -3.07 -32.23 18.93
C ALA A 556 -1.78 -31.69 18.29
N TRP A 557 -1.59 -30.37 18.36
CA TRP A 557 -0.31 -29.68 18.06
C TRP A 557 0.71 -29.77 19.22
N SER A 558 0.42 -30.58 20.24
CA SER A 558 1.21 -30.66 21.48
C SER A 558 2.58 -31.32 21.33
N ASP A 559 2.83 -31.99 20.19
CA ASP A 559 4.00 -32.88 20.05
C ASP A 559 5.11 -32.32 19.17
N VAL A 560 5.01 -31.05 18.75
CA VAL A 560 6.11 -30.38 18.04
C VAL A 560 6.74 -29.33 18.94
N ALA A 561 7.93 -29.64 19.44
CA ALA A 561 8.74 -28.73 20.25
C ALA A 561 9.23 -27.56 19.38
N TRP A 562 8.48 -26.46 19.35
CA TRP A 562 8.87 -25.21 18.70
C TRP A 562 9.38 -24.21 19.74
N SER A 563 10.67 -24.26 20.05
CA SER A 563 11.35 -23.14 20.74
C SER A 563 12.11 -22.25 19.75
N ASP A 564 11.59 -22.11 18.52
CA ASP A 564 12.22 -21.34 17.46
C ASP A 564 11.59 -19.95 17.36
N VAL A 565 12.46 -18.94 17.42
CA VAL A 565 12.10 -17.52 17.39
C VAL A 565 12.29 -17.00 15.97
N SER A 566 11.40 -16.12 15.52
CA SER A 566 11.53 -15.31 14.31
C SER A 566 11.75 -13.85 14.71
N TRP A 567 12.48 -13.11 13.89
CA TRP A 567 12.88 -11.73 14.16
C TRP A 567 12.49 -10.82 12.99
N GLU A 568 12.16 -9.57 13.31
CA GLU A 568 12.00 -8.54 12.28
C GLU A 568 13.30 -8.29 11.50
N ASP A 569 13.17 -7.94 10.23
CA ASP A 569 14.30 -7.63 9.35
C ASP A 569 14.58 -6.11 9.28
N ALA A 570 14.96 -5.50 10.40
CA ALA A 570 15.43 -4.11 10.45
C ALA A 570 16.98 -4.02 10.48
N ALA A 571 17.59 -3.11 9.71
CA ALA A 571 19.03 -2.85 9.75
C ALA A 571 19.33 -1.81 10.83
N GLU A 572 19.13 -2.17 12.10
CA GLU A 572 19.20 -1.23 13.23
C GLU A 572 20.55 -0.51 13.40
N GLY A 573 21.64 -1.10 12.87
CA GLY A 573 23.00 -0.55 12.95
C GLY A 573 23.41 0.40 11.81
N ASP A 574 22.58 0.63 10.79
CA ASP A 574 22.90 1.58 9.72
C ASP A 574 22.78 3.02 10.26
N SER A 575 23.88 3.78 10.16
CA SER A 575 23.95 5.15 10.67
C SER A 575 23.16 6.11 9.78
N ASN A 576 22.43 7.02 10.42
CA ASN A 576 21.75 8.12 9.75
C ASN A 576 22.80 9.08 9.16
N ASP A 577 23.10 8.95 7.87
CA ASP A 577 23.71 10.05 7.13
C ASP A 577 22.64 11.16 7.00
N ALA A 578 23.08 12.42 7.13
CA ALA A 578 22.20 13.57 7.33
C ALA A 578 21.28 13.80 6.11
N GLY A 579 20.06 13.28 6.20
CA GLY A 579 18.97 13.44 5.23
C GLY A 579 18.76 12.18 4.41
N GLY A 580 17.55 11.61 4.48
CA GLY A 580 17.12 10.57 3.55
C GLY A 580 17.16 11.07 2.11
N TYR A 581 16.94 10.16 1.15
CA TYR A 581 16.95 10.54 -0.26
C TYR A 581 15.67 11.29 -0.62
N ASP A 582 15.68 12.60 -0.38
CA ASP A 582 14.63 13.51 -0.81
C ASP A 582 14.72 13.78 -2.31
N LEU A 583 13.56 13.98 -2.94
CA LEU A 583 13.44 14.31 -4.34
C LEU A 583 13.85 15.77 -4.59
N THR A 584 14.96 15.96 -5.29
CA THR A 584 15.45 17.28 -5.72
C THR A 584 14.86 17.71 -7.08
N THR A 585 14.92 19.00 -7.40
CA THR A 585 14.46 19.55 -8.69
C THR A 585 15.14 18.91 -9.90
N ASP A 586 16.45 18.68 -9.83
CA ASP A 586 17.22 18.11 -10.95
C ASP A 586 16.89 16.63 -11.16
N GLN A 587 16.72 15.88 -10.07
CA GLN A 587 16.26 14.49 -10.12
C GLN A 587 14.84 14.41 -10.67
N LEU A 588 13.94 15.32 -10.25
CA LEU A 588 12.60 15.41 -10.80
C LEU A 588 12.64 15.64 -12.32
N ALA A 589 13.49 16.55 -12.80
CA ALA A 589 13.65 16.77 -14.23
C ALA A 589 14.12 15.50 -14.97
N ALA A 590 15.07 14.76 -14.38
CA ALA A 590 15.56 13.49 -14.92
C ALA A 590 14.47 12.40 -14.94
N ILE A 591 13.68 12.29 -13.87
CA ILE A 591 12.55 11.36 -13.76
C ILE A 591 11.49 11.68 -14.82
N MET A 592 11.11 12.95 -14.96
CA MET A 592 10.13 13.40 -15.95
C MET A 592 10.59 13.17 -17.40
N ALA A 593 11.90 13.02 -17.63
CA ALA A 593 12.47 12.72 -18.93
C ALA A 593 12.55 11.22 -19.25
N ASP A 594 12.51 10.32 -18.25
CA ASP A 594 12.48 8.86 -18.48
C ASP A 594 11.03 8.38 -18.67
N PRO A 595 10.63 7.99 -19.89
CA PRO A 595 9.26 7.58 -20.18
C PRO A 595 8.82 6.31 -19.42
N ASN A 596 9.73 5.59 -18.78
CA ASN A 596 9.42 4.37 -18.03
C ASN A 596 9.13 4.59 -16.54
N ILE A 597 9.46 5.76 -15.99
CA ILE A 597 9.27 6.09 -14.56
C ILE A 597 8.62 7.47 -14.35
N ALA A 598 8.47 8.27 -15.41
CA ALA A 598 7.85 9.58 -15.34
C ALA A 598 6.42 9.46 -14.77
N PRO A 599 6.12 10.07 -13.61
CA PRO A 599 4.79 10.12 -13.07
C PRO A 599 3.92 11.13 -13.82
N ASP A 600 2.61 11.14 -13.56
CA ASP A 600 1.78 12.27 -13.95
C ASP A 600 2.35 13.55 -13.30
N PRO A 601 2.58 14.64 -14.05
CA PRO A 601 3.01 15.93 -13.49
C PRO A 601 2.17 16.41 -12.29
N ALA A 602 0.92 15.98 -12.17
CA ALA A 602 0.03 16.31 -11.04
C ALA A 602 0.41 15.62 -9.71
N ASP A 603 1.19 14.54 -9.77
CA ASP A 603 1.55 13.68 -8.63
C ASP A 603 2.90 14.05 -8.01
N VAL A 604 3.57 15.01 -8.64
CA VAL A 604 4.82 15.59 -8.17
C VAL A 604 4.50 16.54 -7.00
N PRO A 605 5.24 16.47 -5.87
CA PRO A 605 5.02 17.37 -4.75
C PRO A 605 5.18 18.83 -5.17
N ALA A 606 4.21 19.67 -4.83
CA ALA A 606 4.25 21.11 -5.13
C ALA A 606 5.43 21.85 -4.45
N ASP A 607 6.03 21.21 -3.45
CA ASP A 607 7.12 21.73 -2.64
C ASP A 607 8.48 21.53 -3.33
N VAL A 608 8.53 20.76 -4.44
CA VAL A 608 9.70 20.64 -5.33
C VAL A 608 9.53 21.65 -6.47
N PRO A 609 10.42 22.66 -6.62
CA PRO A 609 10.31 23.67 -7.68
C PRO A 609 10.25 23.02 -9.08
N PRO A 610 9.45 23.54 -10.02
CA PRO A 610 9.46 23.03 -11.39
C PRO A 610 10.83 23.26 -12.05
N PRO A 611 11.29 22.36 -12.95
CA PRO A 611 12.56 22.55 -13.64
C PRO A 611 12.57 23.88 -14.39
N GLY A 612 13.65 24.66 -14.21
CA GLY A 612 13.84 25.95 -14.87
C GLY A 612 13.83 25.78 -16.40
N GLY A 613 12.93 26.49 -17.07
CA GLY A 613 12.84 26.53 -18.54
C GLY A 613 13.69 27.61 -19.19
#